data_AF-A0A2G9PNB8-F1
#
_entry.id   AF-A0A2G9PNB8-F1
#
_cell.length_a   1.000
_cell.length_b   1.000
_cell.length_c   1.000
_cell.angle_alpha   90.00
_cell.angle_beta   90.00
_cell.angle_gamma   90.00
#
_symmetry.space_group_name_H-M   'P 1'
#
loop_
_entity.id
_entity.type
_entity.pdbx_description
1 polymer ?
#
loop_
_entity_poly.entity_id
_entity_poly.type
_entity_poly.pdbx_seq_one_letter_code
_entity_poly.pdbx_strand_id
1 'polypeptide(L)' 'MNYSVCVNAPFVEMLDTFKQEKLGGQRCDVVIKKDDDRLVFEVTAADSIALRATLNAITKLFTVCEKGNKL' A
#
# COMPACT_ATOMS: atom_id res chain seq x y z
N MET A 1 16.54 5.73 -5.90
CA MET A 1 16.46 6.09 -4.46
C MET A 1 15.48 5.12 -3.85
N ASN A 2 15.82 4.43 -2.77
CA ASN A 2 14.89 3.45 -2.18
C ASN A 2 14.11 4.14 -1.06
N TYR A 3 12.79 4.14 -1.16
CA TYR A 3 11.90 4.65 -0.13
C TYR A 3 11.23 3.44 0.54
N SER A 4 10.85 3.58 1.81
CA SER A 4 10.06 2.57 2.50
C SER A 4 9.03 3.30 3.34
N VAL A 5 7.76 2.90 3.25
CA VAL A 5 6.65 3.62 3.86
C VAL A 5 5.77 2.65 4.63
N CYS A 6 5.90 2.64 5.95
CA CYS A 6 5.02 1.85 6.79
C CYS A 6 3.68 2.58 6.98
N VAL A 7 2.55 1.92 6.67
CA VAL A 7 1.21 2.47 6.85
C VAL A 7 0.47 1.63 7.88
N ASN A 8 0.43 2.08 9.12
CA ASN A 8 -0.31 1.39 10.17
C ASN A 8 -1.83 1.55 9.95
N ALA A 9 -2.44 0.64 9.20
CA ALA A 9 -3.88 0.59 9.00
C ALA A 9 -4.51 -0.39 10.01
N PRO A 10 -5.46 0.04 10.87
CA PRO A 10 -6.08 -0.80 11.90
C PRO A 10 -7.16 -1.77 11.35
N PHE A 11 -7.37 -1.82 10.04
CA PHE A 11 -8.47 -2.57 9.44
C PHE A 11 -8.09 -4.03 9.21
N VAL A 12 -8.43 -4.87 10.19
CA VAL A 12 -8.22 -6.32 10.18
C VAL A 12 -8.86 -7.00 8.95
N GLU A 13 -10.01 -6.48 8.47
CA GLU A 13 -10.72 -7.04 7.31
C GLU A 13 -10.04 -6.73 5.96
N MET A 14 -9.29 -5.63 5.86
CA MET A 14 -8.48 -5.34 4.68
C MET A 14 -7.27 -6.28 4.60
N LEU A 15 -6.72 -6.72 5.73
CA LEU A 15 -5.55 -7.60 5.77
C LEU A 15 -5.76 -8.91 4.99
N ASP A 16 -7.00 -9.43 4.96
CA ASP A 16 -7.32 -10.66 4.23
C ASP A 16 -7.58 -10.40 2.74
N THR A 17 -7.89 -9.16 2.38
CA THR A 17 -8.06 -8.74 0.98
C THR A 17 -6.69 -8.54 0.29
N PHE A 18 -5.70 -8.07 1.04
CA PHE A 18 -4.35 -7.86 0.52
C PHE A 18 -3.48 -9.10 0.73
N LYS A 19 -3.28 -9.88 -0.33
CA LYS A 19 -2.23 -10.91 -0.34
C LYS A 19 -0.87 -10.23 -0.43
N GLN A 20 0.16 -10.91 0.11
CA GLN A 20 1.54 -10.50 -0.12
C GLN A 20 1.81 -10.56 -1.62
N GLU A 21 1.87 -9.38 -2.23
CA GLU A 21 1.98 -9.23 -3.67
C GLU A 21 3.04 -8.16 -3.97
N LYS A 22 3.89 -8.47 -4.97
CA LYS A 22 4.80 -7.50 -5.54
C LYS A 22 4.15 -6.88 -6.75
N LEU A 23 3.68 -5.65 -6.62
CA LEU A 23 3.15 -4.86 -7.72
C LEU A 23 4.32 -4.09 -8.34
N GLY A 24 4.83 -4.60 -9.46
CA GLY A 24 5.99 -4.03 -10.16
C GLY A 24 5.62 -3.36 -11.47
N GLY A 25 6.23 -2.19 -11.72
CA GLY A 25 6.23 -1.49 -13.00
C GLY A 25 7.58 -0.83 -13.26
N GLN A 26 7.80 -0.31 -14.48
CA GLN A 26 9.11 0.23 -14.89
C GLN A 26 9.71 1.31 -13.97
N ARG A 27 8.92 1.98 -13.13
CA ARG A 27 9.36 3.12 -12.31
C ARG A 27 9.02 2.99 -10.81
N CYS A 28 8.32 1.93 -10.42
CA CYS A 28 7.94 1.71 -9.03
C CYS A 28 7.67 0.23 -8.75
N ASP A 29 8.15 -0.24 -7.61
CA ASP A 29 7.87 -1.55 -7.04
C ASP A 29 7.21 -1.35 -5.67
N VAL A 30 6.09 -2.04 -5.43
CA VAL A 30 5.42 -2.07 -4.12
C VAL A 30 5.38 -3.49 -3.62
N VAL A 31 5.82 -3.71 -2.38
CA VAL A 31 5.67 -4.98 -1.67
C VAL A 31 4.74 -4.75 -0.49
N ILE A 32 3.65 -5.52 -0.44
CA ILE A 32 2.69 -5.48 0.66
C ILE A 32 2.98 -6.65 1.60
N LYS A 33 3.19 -6.36 2.89
CA LYS A 33 3.38 -7.38 3.93
C LYS A 33 2.31 -7.23 5.00
N LYS A 34 1.84 -8.37 5.54
CA LYS A 34 1.01 -8.43 6.74
C LYS A 34 1.94 -8.65 7.93
N ASP A 35 1.89 -7.74 8.91
CA ASP A 35 2.69 -7.80 10.14
C ASP A 35 1.74 -7.63 11.32
N ASP A 36 1.42 -8.73 12.00
CA ASP A 36 0.38 -8.82 13.03
C ASP A 36 -0.94 -8.11 12.61
N ASP A 37 -1.24 -6.98 13.26
CA ASP A 37 -2.44 -6.16 13.06
C ASP A 37 -2.23 -5.00 12.08
N ARG A 38 -1.21 -5.08 11.21
CA ARG A 38 -0.77 -3.97 10.34
C ARG A 38 -0.47 -4.43 8.92
N LEU A 39 -0.70 -3.53 7.96
CA LEU A 39 -0.22 -3.66 6.58
C LEU A 39 1.03 -2.80 6.39
N VAL A 40 2.11 -3.39 5.90
CA VAL A 40 3.35 -2.67 5.59
C VAL A 40 3.49 -2.56 4.08
N PHE A 41 3.67 -1.34 3.55
CA PHE A 41 3.84 -1.05 2.13
C PHE A 41 5.27 -0.60 1.83
N GLU A 42 6.13 -1.52 1.41
CA GLU A 42 7.49 -1.17 1.01
C GLU A 42 7.48 -0.65 -0.43
N VAL A 43 7.74 0.65 -0.64
CA VAL A 43 7.61 1.32 -1.94
C VAL A 43 8.97 1.78 -2.47
N THR A 44 9.51 1.06 -3.44
CA THR A 44 10.73 1.48 -4.15
C THR A 44 10.36 2.26 -5.41
N ALA A 45 10.83 3.49 -5.56
CA ALA A 45 10.49 4.35 -6.70
C ALA A 45 11.73 4.94 -7.37
N ALA A 46 11.68 5.11 -8.70
CA ALA A 46 12.78 5.70 -9.47
C ALA A 46 13.02 7.18 -9.13
N ASP A 47 11.96 7.90 -8.79
CA ASP A 47 11.97 9.35 -8.51
C ASP A 47 10.82 9.75 -7.57
N SER A 48 10.83 11.01 -7.12
CA SER A 48 9.82 11.55 -6.20
C SER A 48 8.43 11.67 -6.81
N ILE A 49 8.31 11.78 -8.14
CA ILE A 49 7.04 11.87 -8.84
C ILE A 49 6.36 10.50 -8.82
N ALA A 50 7.10 9.44 -9.13
CA ALA A 50 6.65 8.06 -9.06
C ALA A 50 6.24 7.69 -7.63
N LEU A 51 7.04 8.06 -6.62
CA LEU A 51 6.70 7.85 -5.22
C LEU A 51 5.37 8.52 -4.86
N ARG A 52 5.20 9.80 -5.19
CA ARG A 52 3.97 10.55 -4.89
C ARG A 52 2.75 9.93 -5.56
N ALA A 53 2.88 9.49 -6.81
CA ALA A 53 1.81 8.83 -7.54
C ALA A 53 1.41 7.50 -6.86
N THR A 54 2.39 6.70 -6.43
CA THR A 54 2.14 5.44 -5.72
C THR A 54 1.49 5.66 -4.36
N LEU A 55 1.96 6.63 -3.58
CA LEU A 55 1.32 6.99 -2.30
C LEU A 55 -0.12 7.44 -2.49
N ASN A 56 -0.40 8.27 -3.51
CA ASN A 56 -1.77 8.67 -3.83
C ASN A 56 -2.66 7.47 -4.20
N ALA A 57 -2.13 6.48 -4.90
CA ALA A 57 -2.86 5.26 -5.25
C ALA A 57 -3.17 4.42 -3.99
N ILE A 58 -2.19 4.25 -3.10
CA ILE A 58 -2.37 3.57 -1.81
C ILE A 58 -3.45 4.26 -0.97
N THR A 59 -3.40 5.60 -0.85
CA THR A 59 -4.43 6.35 -0.10
C THR A 59 -5.83 6.18 -0.69
N LYS A 60 -5.96 6.16 -2.02
CA LYS A 60 -7.25 5.93 -2.69
C LYS A 60 -7.79 4.53 -2.43
N LEU A 61 -6.93 3.51 -2.39
CA LEU A 61 -7.33 2.14 -2.03
C LEU A 61 -7.96 2.12 -0.63
N PHE A 62 -7.31 2.75 0.35
CA PHE A 62 -7.89 2.89 1.70
C PHE A 62 -9.23 3.61 1.69
N THR A 63 -9.37 4.70 0.93
CA THR A 63 -10.66 5.43 0.82
C THR A 63 -11.77 4.55 0.24
N VAL A 64 -11.46 3.67 -0.72
CA VAL A 64 -12.45 2.73 -1.29
C VAL A 64 -12.85 1.70 -0.25
N CYS A 65 -11.89 1.11 0.45
CA CYS A 65 -12.17 0.11 1.49
C CYS A 65 -12.93 0.70 2.68
N GLU A 66 -12.60 1.92 3.13
CA GLU A 66 -13.37 2.63 4.18
C GLU A 66 -14.82 2.90 3.77
N LYS A 67 -15.07 3.17 2.48
CA LYS A 67 -16.43 3.35 1.95
C LYS A 67 -17.16 2.03 1.71
N GLY A 68 -16.44 0.96 1.39
CA GLY A 68 -16.97 -0.38 1.18
C GLY A 68 -17.42 -1.07 2.47
N ASN A 69 -16.76 -0.80 3.60
CA ASN A 69 -17.09 -1.33 4.93
C ASN A 69 -18.31 -0.65 5.60
N LYS A 70 -19.12 0.11 4.85
CA LYS A 70 -20.40 0.70 5.33
C LYS A 70 -21.62 -0.20 5.08
N LEU A 71 -21.45 -1.51 5.02
CA LEU A 71 -22.57 -2.47 4.93
C LEU A 71 -22.52 -3.49 6.05
#